data_AF-A0A927VR60-F1
#
_entry.id   AF-A0A927VR60-F1
#
_cell.length_a   1.000
_cell.length_b   1.000
_cell.length_c   1.000
_cell.angle_alpha   90.00
_cell.angle_beta   90.00
_cell.angle_gamma   90.00
#
_symmetry.space_group_name_H-M   'P 1'
#
loop_
_entity.id
_entity.type
_entity.pdbx_description
1 polymer ?
#
loop_
_entity_poly.entity_id
_entity_poly.type
_entity_poly.pdbx_seq_one_letter_code
_entity_poly.pdbx_strand_id
1 'polypeptide(L)'
;MQPDRVNMIGHYMKEKFGGKVVKLSLDGNFTCPNRDGSKGFGGCIFCSSDGSGEFASSIPEQIELLSDKWSDAKYIAYFQNHTNTYAPVS
;
A
#
# COMPACT_ATOMS: atom_id res chain seq x y z
N MET A 1 3.68 29.50 -13.62
CA MET A 1 3.00 28.39 -12.95
C MET A 1 2.86 28.80 -11.49
N GLN A 2 1.64 28.91 -10.95
CA GLN A 2 1.48 29.22 -9.52
C GLN A 2 2.05 28.07 -8.68
N PRO A 3 2.67 28.35 -7.53
CA PRO A 3 3.13 27.30 -6.64
C PRO A 3 1.93 26.48 -6.15
N ASP A 4 2.05 25.16 -6.22
CA ASP A 4 1.06 24.25 -5.68
C ASP A 4 0.89 24.53 -4.19
N ARG A 5 -0.32 24.89 -3.78
CA ARG A 5 -0.62 25.21 -2.37
C ARG A 5 -0.66 23.95 -1.48
N VAL A 6 -0.64 22.76 -2.09
CA VAL A 6 -0.71 21.47 -1.42
C VAL A 6 0.43 20.59 -1.92
N ASN A 7 1.25 20.12 -0.98
CA ASN A 7 2.33 19.18 -1.27
C ASN A 7 1.77 17.78 -1.47
N MET A 8 1.35 17.46 -2.69
CA MET A 8 0.89 16.12 -3.03
C MET A 8 2.08 15.15 -3.06
N ILE A 9 1.93 14.01 -2.38
CA ILE A 9 2.97 12.97 -2.34
C ILE A 9 3.40 12.52 -3.75
N GLY A 10 2.47 12.42 -4.69
CA GLY A 10 2.79 12.05 -6.07
C GLY A 10 3.71 13.06 -6.77
N HIS A 11 3.49 14.36 -6.54
CA HIS A 11 4.33 15.43 -7.07
C HIS A 11 5.73 15.36 -6.46
N TYR A 12 5.80 15.35 -5.13
CA TYR A 12 7.06 15.25 -4.39
C TYR A 12 7.89 14.03 -4.81
N MET A 13 7.26 12.86 -4.94
CA MET A 13 7.95 11.64 -5.35
C MET A 13 8.48 11.75 -6.79
N LYS A 14 7.72 12.40 -7.69
CA LYS A 14 8.16 12.63 -9.07
C LYS A 14 9.37 13.54 -9.14
N GLU A 15 9.36 14.65 -8.41
CA GLU A 15 10.49 15.57 -8.31
C GLU A 15 11.73 14.88 -7.71
N LYS A 16 11.54 14.16 -6.60
CA LYS A 16 12.65 13.52 -5.87
C LYS A 16 13.30 12.38 -6.64
N PHE A 17 12.51 11.59 -7.36
CA PHE A 17 13.00 10.36 -8.00
C PHE A 17 13.09 10.44 -9.52
N GLY A 18 12.75 11.59 -10.11
CA GLY A 18 12.87 11.86 -11.55
C GLY A 18 11.82 11.14 -12.41
N GLY A 19 10.74 10.64 -11.82
CA GLY A 19 9.76 9.81 -12.52
C GLY A 19 8.58 9.39 -11.65
N LYS A 20 7.57 8.77 -12.27
CA LYS A 20 6.40 8.27 -11.53
C LYS A 20 6.85 7.22 -10.51
N VAL A 21 6.42 7.37 -9.27
CA VAL A 21 6.57 6.33 -8.24
C VAL A 21 5.21 5.69 -7.99
N VAL A 22 5.14 4.37 -8.14
CA VAL A 22 3.92 3.57 -7.99
C VAL A 22 4.03 2.73 -6.73
N LYS A 23 2.96 2.72 -5.93
CA LYS A 23 2.90 1.90 -4.72
C LYS A 23 2.62 0.45 -5.10
N LEU A 24 3.47 -0.46 -4.65
CA LEU A 24 3.22 -1.89 -4.70
C LEU A 24 2.72 -2.34 -3.34
N SER A 25 1.54 -2.93 -3.34
CA SER A 25 0.85 -3.34 -2.12
C SER A 25 1.52 -4.59 -1.56
N LEU A 26 1.92 -4.52 -0.31
CA LEU A 26 2.51 -5.63 0.43
C LEU A 26 1.57 -6.08 1.53
N ASP A 27 1.43 -7.39 1.67
CA ASP A 27 0.94 -8.03 2.87
C ASP A 27 2.13 -8.49 3.70
N GLY A 28 2.27 -7.92 4.91
CA GLY A 28 3.32 -8.30 5.86
C GLY A 28 2.97 -9.55 6.67
N ASN A 29 1.81 -10.17 6.43
CA ASN A 29 1.22 -11.24 7.23
C ASN A 29 1.07 -10.84 8.72
N PHE A 30 0.67 -9.59 8.93
CA PHE A 30 0.40 -9.04 10.25
C PHE A 30 -1.01 -9.42 10.71
N THR A 31 -1.26 -9.45 12.02
CA THR A 31 -2.61 -9.69 12.57
C THR A 31 -3.48 -8.42 12.51
N CYS A 32 -4.76 -8.49 12.91
CA CYS A 32 -5.60 -7.32 13.14
C CYS A 32 -6.35 -7.44 14.46
N PRO A 33 -6.25 -6.48 15.41
CA PRO A 33 -6.84 -6.61 16.74
C PRO A 33 -8.38 -6.63 16.72
N ASN A 34 -8.95 -6.10 15.64
CA ASN A 34 -10.39 -6.10 15.40
C ASN A 34 -10.86 -7.42 14.75
N ARG A 35 -9.94 -8.29 14.36
CA ARG A 35 -10.20 -9.62 13.76
C ARG A 35 -9.77 -10.76 14.68
N ASP A 36 -8.63 -10.62 15.33
CA ASP A 36 -8.07 -11.62 16.25
C ASP A 36 -8.79 -11.67 17.61
N GLY A 37 -9.71 -10.74 17.87
CA GLY A 37 -10.52 -10.70 19.10
C GLY A 37 -9.90 -9.91 20.24
N SER A 38 -8.68 -9.39 20.11
CA SER A 38 -7.98 -8.71 21.22
C SER A 38 -8.53 -7.31 21.54
N LYS A 39 -9.10 -6.61 20.54
CA LYS A 39 -9.78 -5.30 20.72
C LYS A 39 -11.18 -5.25 20.12
N GLY A 40 -11.55 -6.22 19.28
CA GLY A 40 -12.87 -6.33 18.69
C GLY A 40 -13.01 -7.57 17.82
N PHE A 41 -14.20 -7.77 17.26
CA PHE A 41 -14.52 -8.91 16.40
C PHE A 41 -15.12 -8.44 15.07
N GLY A 42 -14.94 -9.24 14.01
CA GLY A 42 -15.54 -8.99 12.69
C GLY A 42 -14.76 -8.06 11.76
N GLY A 43 -13.67 -7.43 12.23
CA GLY A 43 -12.85 -6.52 11.43
C GLY A 43 -13.44 -5.11 11.27
N CYS A 44 -12.80 -4.29 10.44
CA CYS A 44 -13.26 -2.93 10.16
C CYS A 44 -14.33 -2.94 9.06
N ILE A 45 -15.35 -2.10 9.19
CA ILE A 45 -16.45 -1.98 8.21
C ILE A 45 -16.01 -1.62 6.79
N PHE A 46 -14.81 -1.07 6.63
CA PHE A 46 -14.23 -0.66 5.35
C PHE A 46 -13.22 -1.67 4.80
N CYS A 47 -12.88 -2.72 5.56
CA CYS A 47 -12.05 -3.82 5.09
C CYS A 47 -12.96 -4.93 4.54
N SER A 48 -12.50 -5.64 3.52
CA SER A 48 -13.15 -6.87 3.08
C SER A 48 -12.89 -8.02 4.05
N SER A 49 -13.40 -9.22 3.78
CA SER A 49 -13.12 -10.41 4.61
C SER A 49 -11.61 -10.66 4.76
N ASP A 50 -10.83 -10.38 3.73
CA ASP A 50 -9.39 -10.64 3.68
C ASP A 50 -8.54 -9.40 4.02
N GLY A 51 -9.19 -8.29 4.36
CA GLY A 51 -8.55 -7.06 4.82
C GLY A 51 -8.62 -5.92 3.81
N SER A 52 -7.63 -5.03 3.82
CA SER A 52 -7.57 -3.88 2.91
C SER A 52 -6.71 -4.13 1.68
N GLY A 53 -6.10 -5.32 1.57
CA GLY A 53 -5.17 -5.71 0.52
C GLY A 53 -5.64 -6.83 -0.40
N GLU A 54 -6.94 -7.11 -0.48
CA GLU A 54 -7.52 -8.23 -1.26
C GLU A 54 -7.14 -8.22 -2.76
N PHE A 55 -6.70 -7.08 -3.29
CA PHE A 55 -6.22 -6.93 -4.66
C PHE A 55 -4.69 -6.93 -4.80
N ALA A 56 -3.96 -7.17 -3.71
CA ALA A 56 -2.50 -7.29 -3.73
C ALA A 56 -2.12 -8.68 -4.26
N SER A 57 -1.69 -8.75 -5.51
CA SER A 57 -1.06 -9.94 -6.10
C SER A 57 0.42 -10.01 -5.73
N SER A 58 1.17 -10.98 -6.26
CA SER A 58 2.62 -11.02 -6.05
C SER A 58 3.32 -9.77 -6.63
N ILE A 59 4.50 -9.42 -6.11
CA ILE A 59 5.27 -8.26 -6.61
C ILE A 59 5.47 -8.32 -8.14
N PRO A 60 5.87 -9.46 -8.75
CA PRO A 60 6.00 -9.56 -10.20
C PRO A 60 4.69 -9.28 -10.95
N GLU A 61 3.57 -9.86 -10.50
CA GLU A 61 2.25 -9.66 -11.14
C GLU A 61 1.78 -8.21 -11.05
N GLN A 62 2.04 -7.54 -9.91
CA GLN A 62 1.73 -6.11 -9.78
C GLN A 62 2.60 -5.27 -10.72
N ILE A 63 3.89 -5.58 -10.84
CA ILE A 63 4.79 -4.87 -11.76
C ILE A 63 4.33 -5.06 -13.20
N GLU A 64 4.03 -6.29 -13.61
CA GLU A 64 3.52 -6.62 -14.94
C GLU A 64 2.27 -5.79 -15.26
N LEU A 65 1.24 -5.88 -14.40
CA LEU A 65 -0.02 -5.14 -14.55
C LEU A 65 0.18 -3.62 -14.64
N LEU A 66 1.11 -3.06 -13.86
CA LEU A 66 1.29 -1.61 -13.76
C LEU A 66 2.25 -1.05 -14.81
N SER A 67 3.15 -1.88 -15.34
CA SER A 67 4.11 -1.52 -16.39
C SER A 67 3.41 -1.15 -17.71
N ASP A 68 2.27 -1.78 -18.02
CA ASP A 68 1.44 -1.44 -19.18
C ASP A 68 0.95 0.01 -19.13
N LYS A 69 0.66 0.51 -17.92
CA LYS A 69 0.17 1.87 -17.70
C LYS A 69 1.30 2.88 -17.54
N TRP A 70 2.39 2.47 -16.91
CA TRP A 70 3.54 3.32 -16.58
C TRP A 70 4.85 2.57 -16.80
N SER A 71 5.29 2.50 -18.06
CA SER A 71 6.48 1.77 -18.51
C SER A 71 7.77 2.13 -17.76
N ASP A 72 7.96 3.40 -17.43
CA ASP A 72 9.18 3.93 -16.80
C ASP A 72 8.97 4.28 -15.31
N ALA A 73 7.96 3.67 -14.67
CA ALA A 73 7.71 3.89 -13.26
C ALA A 73 8.79 3.26 -12.37
N LYS A 74 9.05 3.93 -11.25
CA LYS A 74 9.72 3.35 -10.10
C LYS A 74 8.67 2.82 -9.13
N TYR A 75 9.05 1.89 -8.28
CA TYR A 75 8.15 1.24 -7.34
C TYR A 75 8.53 1.54 -5.89
N ILE A 76 7.53 1.70 -5.03
CA ILE A 76 7.71 1.82 -3.58
C ILE A 76 6.88 0.75 -2.88
N ALA A 77 7.51 0.04 -1.95
CA ALA A 77 6.84 -0.89 -1.05
C ALA A 77 5.79 -0.15 -0.20
N TYR A 78 4.56 -0.64 -0.19
CA TYR A 78 3.47 -0.08 0.57
C TYR A 78 2.73 -1.20 1.30
N PHE A 79 3.03 -1.36 2.58
CA PHE A 79 2.24 -2.23 3.44
C PHE A 79 0.80 -1.69 3.47
N GLN A 80 -0.11 -2.46 2.92
CA GLN A 80 -1.52 -2.05 2.77
C GLN A 80 -2.43 -2.92 3.63
N ASN A 81 -2.16 -4.22 3.70
CA ASN A 81 -2.95 -5.11 4.53
C ASN A 81 -2.43 -5.11 5.95
N HIS A 82 -3.35 -5.06 6.92
CA HIS A 82 -3.07 -5.20 8.35
C HIS A 82 -1.85 -4.40 8.83
N THR A 83 -1.65 -3.20 8.29
CA THR A 83 -0.40 -2.47 8.45
C THR A 83 -0.30 -1.84 9.84
N ASN A 84 0.89 -1.92 10.45
CA ASN A 84 1.17 -1.39 11.81
C ASN A 84 0.38 -2.09 12.93
N THR A 85 0.17 -3.40 12.74
CA THR A 85 -0.63 -4.21 13.65
C THR A 85 0.25 -5.30 14.28
N TYR A 86 -0.20 -5.87 15.41
CA TYR A 86 0.66 -6.71 16.26
C TYR A 86 1.44 -7.76 15.46
N ALA A 87 2.74 -7.53 15.37
CA ALA A 87 3.70 -8.46 14.80
C ALA A 87 4.84 -8.59 15.82
N PRO A 88 5.38 -9.80 16.04
CA PRO A 88 6.60 -9.96 16.82
C PRO A 88 7.71 -9.08 16.25
N VAL A 89 8.52 -8.49 17.13
CA VAL A 89 9.70 -7.69 16.73
C VAL A 89 10.90 -8.60 16.42
N SER A 90 10.72 -9.93 16.49
CA SER A 90 11.77 -10.96 16.45
C SER A 90 11.30 -12.21 15.73
#